data_AF-A0A1R3KP17-F1
#
_entry.id   AF-A0A1R3KP17-F1
#
_cell.length_a   1.000
_cell.length_b   1.000
_cell.length_c   1.000
_cell.angle_alpha   90.00
_cell.angle_beta   90.00
_cell.angle_gamma   90.00
#
_symmetry.space_group_name_H-M   'P 1'
#
loop_
_entity.id
_entity.type
_entity.pdbx_description
1 polymer ?
#
loop_
_entity_poly.entity_id
_entity_poly.type
_entity_poly.pdbx_seq_one_letter_code
_entity_poly.pdbx_strand_id
1 'polypeptide(L)'
;MVKSVAMKSALMICGDYMEDFEVMVPFQVLHAFGVTVDCVSPNKQSGDKCFTALHDLLGFELYTELPGYFFTLNSNFHEVEPESYDALIIPGGRFVEFLSVDDKVLSIVKKFAEAGKPIATSCHSQLILAAAGLLKGKKCTAFGSMKPVIEMAGGVWWEQPGITSVLDITACLKDGNIISSIGWPAHGEYLRVLFESLGAKFHSIKSNNSVLFLCGDYVEDYEMNVPLRALQALGCKVDAVTPSKKRGETCVTAIHDDEGGQVCSEKRGHNLLITANWDDISVSDYDCVVVPGGRSPELLVMNQKAVGLVKEFAEKDRVIAGIGQGLWLLAAAGIIKGKKCAANDGMKVMVKMSGGKVEEPKAGCVWDGKLVTADGWHALPSFICQLSKLLGLSLSFE
;
A
#
# COMPACT_ATOMS: atom_id res chain seq x y z
N MET A 1 0.12 -27.48 -23.20
CA MET A 1 -0.97 -26.52 -22.92
C MET A 1 -0.54 -25.69 -21.73
N VAL A 2 -0.26 -24.40 -21.94
CA VAL A 2 -0.05 -23.46 -20.83
C VAL A 2 -1.43 -23.27 -20.20
N LYS A 3 -1.62 -23.73 -18.96
CA LYS A 3 -2.84 -23.40 -18.20
C LYS A 3 -2.90 -21.87 -18.14
N SER A 4 -3.95 -21.25 -18.67
CA SER A 4 -4.18 -19.82 -18.44
C SER A 4 -4.27 -19.62 -16.93
N VAL A 5 -3.41 -18.78 -16.37
CA VAL A 5 -3.55 -18.35 -14.98
C VAL A 5 -4.93 -17.68 -14.92
N ALA A 6 -5.83 -18.17 -14.07
CA ALA A 6 -7.12 -17.53 -13.87
C ALA A 6 -6.85 -16.13 -13.31
N MET A 7 -7.05 -15.09 -14.12
CA MET A 7 -6.95 -13.71 -13.65
C MET A 7 -8.16 -13.44 -12.76
N LYS A 8 -7.91 -13.09 -11.50
CA LYS A 8 -8.97 -12.68 -10.58
C LYS A 8 -9.34 -11.22 -10.84
N SER A 9 -10.58 -10.85 -10.52
CA SER A 9 -11.08 -9.49 -10.65
C SER A 9 -11.67 -8.98 -9.34
N ALA A 10 -11.53 -7.70 -9.05
CA ALA A 10 -12.15 -7.04 -7.92
C ALA A 10 -12.84 -5.75 -8.36
N LEU A 11 -13.99 -5.47 -7.76
CA LEU A 11 -14.65 -4.17 -7.84
C LEU A 11 -14.26 -3.35 -6.63
N MET A 12 -13.81 -2.11 -6.84
CA MET A 12 -13.57 -1.14 -5.78
C MET A 12 -14.56 0.02 -5.91
N ILE A 13 -15.42 0.19 -4.90
CA ILE A 13 -16.34 1.32 -4.85
C ILE A 13 -15.62 2.50 -4.18
N CYS A 14 -15.37 3.53 -4.97
CA CYS A 14 -14.64 4.74 -4.64
C CYS A 14 -15.60 5.94 -4.47
N GLY A 15 -15.05 7.08 -4.05
CA GLY A 15 -15.74 8.36 -4.04
C GLY A 15 -14.85 9.48 -3.48
N ASP A 16 -15.33 10.72 -3.56
CA ASP A 16 -14.62 11.88 -3.00
C ASP A 16 -14.52 11.78 -1.48
N TYR A 17 -13.34 12.08 -0.94
CA TYR A 17 -12.96 11.93 0.46
C TYR A 17 -12.92 10.47 0.96
N MET A 18 -12.72 9.50 0.06
CA MET A 18 -12.23 8.18 0.49
C MET A 18 -10.81 8.29 1.06
N GLU A 19 -10.49 7.42 2.00
CA GLU A 19 -9.17 7.42 2.64
C GLU A 19 -8.10 6.98 1.63
N ASP A 20 -7.03 7.78 1.53
CA ASP A 20 -6.04 7.72 0.47
C ASP A 20 -5.23 6.41 0.44
N PHE A 21 -4.79 5.90 1.59
CA PHE A 21 -4.15 4.59 1.64
C PHE A 21 -5.15 3.46 1.45
N GLU A 22 -6.38 3.58 1.95
CA GLU A 22 -7.39 2.53 1.85
C GLU A 22 -7.89 2.29 0.42
N VAL A 23 -7.68 3.25 -0.48
CA VAL A 23 -7.85 3.05 -1.92
C VAL A 23 -6.55 2.62 -2.61
N MET A 24 -5.45 3.36 -2.43
CA MET A 24 -4.25 3.18 -3.27
C MET A 24 -3.50 1.89 -2.94
N VAL A 25 -3.37 1.55 -1.65
CA VAL A 25 -2.62 0.37 -1.23
C VAL A 25 -3.28 -0.91 -1.77
N PRO A 26 -4.59 -1.17 -1.57
CA PRO A 26 -5.21 -2.34 -2.19
C PRO A 26 -5.17 -2.30 -3.72
N PHE A 27 -5.42 -1.14 -4.34
CA PHE A 27 -5.42 -1.00 -5.80
C PHE A 27 -4.08 -1.46 -6.41
N GLN A 28 -2.96 -0.91 -5.94
CA GLN A 28 -1.65 -1.21 -6.51
C GLN A 28 -1.13 -2.60 -6.12
N VAL A 29 -1.38 -3.06 -4.88
CA VAL A 29 -0.89 -4.37 -4.44
C VAL A 29 -1.65 -5.50 -5.13
N LEU A 30 -2.97 -5.38 -5.30
CA LEU A 30 -3.75 -6.35 -6.08
C LEU A 30 -3.25 -6.42 -7.54
N HIS A 31 -3.00 -5.27 -8.16
CA HIS A 31 -2.44 -5.21 -9.50
C HIS A 31 -1.05 -5.86 -9.61
N ALA A 32 -0.19 -5.65 -8.59
CA ALA A 32 1.16 -6.25 -8.53
C ALA A 32 1.15 -7.78 -8.64
N PHE A 33 0.05 -8.41 -8.20
CA PHE A 33 -0.12 -9.86 -8.18
C PHE A 33 -1.19 -10.37 -9.16
N GLY A 34 -1.53 -9.57 -10.17
CA GLY A 34 -2.34 -10.02 -11.31
C GLY A 34 -3.84 -10.09 -11.04
N VAL A 35 -4.33 -9.33 -10.05
CA VAL A 35 -5.77 -9.09 -9.86
C VAL A 35 -6.14 -7.80 -10.60
N THR A 36 -7.11 -7.88 -11.50
CA THR A 36 -7.67 -6.68 -12.15
C THR A 36 -8.60 -5.97 -11.18
N VAL A 37 -8.47 -4.66 -11.03
CA VAL A 37 -9.31 -3.87 -10.12
C VAL A 37 -10.02 -2.77 -10.90
N ASP A 38 -11.34 -2.83 -10.93
CA ASP A 38 -12.17 -1.77 -11.50
C ASP A 38 -12.60 -0.82 -10.38
N CYS A 39 -12.17 0.43 -10.48
CA CYS A 39 -12.46 1.49 -9.53
C CYS A 39 -13.56 2.39 -10.10
N VAL A 40 -14.68 2.45 -9.38
CA VAL A 40 -15.91 3.12 -9.81
C VAL A 40 -16.43 4.04 -8.73
N SER A 41 -17.07 5.15 -9.08
CA SER A 41 -17.78 6.02 -8.14
C SER A 41 -19.15 6.37 -8.72
N PRO A 42 -20.22 6.41 -7.92
CA PRO A 42 -21.48 6.99 -8.38
C PRO A 42 -21.27 8.40 -8.92
N ASN A 43 -22.01 8.75 -9.97
CA ASN A 43 -21.98 10.04 -10.65
C ASN A 43 -20.64 10.44 -11.31
N LYS A 44 -19.70 9.50 -11.46
CA LYS A 44 -18.44 9.69 -12.20
C LYS A 44 -18.24 8.58 -13.24
N GLN A 45 -17.38 8.85 -14.21
CA GLN A 45 -17.02 7.94 -15.30
C GLN A 45 -15.52 7.62 -15.27
N SER A 46 -15.11 6.63 -16.06
CA SER A 46 -13.70 6.31 -16.27
C SER A 46 -12.93 7.53 -16.74
N GLY A 47 -11.76 7.78 -16.13
CA GLY A 47 -10.93 8.97 -16.34
C GLY A 47 -11.25 10.14 -15.41
N ASP A 48 -12.40 10.16 -14.74
CA ASP A 48 -12.69 11.17 -13.72
C ASP A 48 -11.82 10.95 -12.48
N LYS A 49 -11.53 12.03 -11.76
CA LYS A 49 -10.73 12.02 -10.53
C LYS A 49 -11.62 12.09 -9.30
N CYS A 50 -11.27 11.33 -8.27
CA CYS A 50 -11.75 11.48 -6.91
C CYS A 50 -10.68 12.17 -6.07
N PHE A 51 -11.10 13.15 -5.27
CA PHE A 51 -10.25 13.71 -4.23
C PHE A 51 -10.15 12.71 -3.07
N THR A 52 -8.96 12.41 -2.58
CA THR A 52 -8.79 11.54 -1.40
C THR A 52 -8.50 12.34 -0.14
N ALA A 53 -8.78 11.74 1.01
CA ALA A 53 -8.51 12.29 2.32
C ALA A 53 -7.43 11.47 3.03
N LEU A 54 -6.50 12.14 3.71
CA LEU A 54 -5.64 11.48 4.69
C LEU A 54 -6.28 11.59 6.05
N HIS A 55 -6.40 10.47 6.76
CA HIS A 55 -6.83 10.45 8.16
C HIS A 55 -5.66 10.04 9.05
N ASP A 56 -5.17 11.00 9.83
CA ASP A 56 -4.00 10.78 10.69
C ASP A 56 -4.16 11.40 12.09
N LEU A 57 -3.55 10.76 13.09
CA LEU A 57 -3.61 11.18 14.49
C LEU A 57 -2.53 12.21 14.80
N LEU A 58 -2.89 13.50 14.69
CA LEU A 58 -1.96 14.63 14.88
C LEU A 58 -1.99 15.25 16.28
N GLY A 59 -2.35 14.45 17.29
CA GLY A 59 -2.39 14.88 18.70
C GLY A 59 -3.71 15.49 19.17
N PHE A 60 -4.79 15.30 18.39
CA PHE A 60 -6.16 15.69 18.76
C PHE A 60 -6.98 14.49 19.23
N GLU A 61 -8.16 14.74 19.80
CA GLU A 61 -9.07 13.69 20.30
C GLU A 61 -9.56 12.75 19.19
N LEU A 62 -9.56 13.21 17.94
CA LEU A 62 -9.88 12.43 16.73
C LEU A 62 -8.83 12.71 15.66
N TYR A 63 -8.78 11.87 14.62
CA TYR A 63 -7.91 12.10 13.47
C TYR A 63 -8.16 13.47 12.83
N THR A 64 -7.10 14.04 12.27
CA THR A 64 -7.16 15.19 11.38
C THR A 64 -7.34 14.70 9.96
N GLU A 65 -8.19 15.40 9.21
CA GLU A 65 -8.34 15.19 7.77
C GLU A 65 -7.46 16.17 6.99
N LEU A 66 -6.60 15.66 6.10
CA LEU A 66 -5.77 16.45 5.21
C LEU A 66 -6.03 16.10 3.73
N PRO A 67 -5.73 17.00 2.77
CA PRO A 67 -5.83 16.73 1.34
C PRO A 67 -4.85 15.66 0.85
N GLY A 68 -5.37 14.60 0.20
CA GLY A 68 -4.58 13.53 -0.41
C GLY A 68 -4.27 13.76 -1.88
N TYR A 69 -3.96 12.65 -2.58
CA TYR A 69 -3.78 12.65 -4.03
C TYR A 69 -5.13 12.74 -4.75
N PHE A 70 -5.10 13.05 -6.03
CA PHE A 70 -6.22 12.72 -6.90
C PHE A 70 -6.15 11.27 -7.36
N PHE A 71 -7.15 10.46 -7.01
CA PHE A 71 -7.29 9.10 -7.50
C PHE A 71 -8.11 9.06 -8.80
N THR A 72 -7.56 8.52 -9.88
CA THR A 72 -8.25 8.44 -11.18
C THR A 72 -9.02 7.14 -11.31
N LEU A 73 -10.33 7.23 -11.58
CA LEU A 73 -11.19 6.08 -11.82
C LEU A 73 -10.87 5.45 -13.17
N ASN A 74 -10.99 4.13 -13.28
CA ASN A 74 -10.67 3.39 -14.50
C ASN A 74 -11.88 2.66 -15.11
N SER A 75 -13.04 2.69 -14.45
CA SER A 75 -14.26 2.01 -14.92
C SER A 75 -15.51 2.84 -14.62
N ASN A 76 -16.62 2.50 -15.27
CA ASN A 76 -17.88 3.24 -15.19
C ASN A 76 -18.85 2.58 -14.20
N PHE A 77 -19.31 3.32 -13.18
CA PHE A 77 -20.23 2.79 -12.17
C PHE A 77 -21.56 2.27 -12.76
N HIS A 78 -22.03 2.89 -13.84
CA HIS A 78 -23.30 2.49 -14.45
C HIS A 78 -23.22 1.14 -15.19
N GLU A 79 -22.02 0.71 -15.60
CA GLU A 79 -21.74 -0.52 -16.35
C GLU A 79 -21.36 -1.71 -15.45
N VAL A 80 -21.34 -1.51 -14.13
CA VAL A 80 -20.94 -2.55 -13.17
C VAL A 80 -21.95 -3.69 -13.14
N GLU A 81 -21.46 -4.89 -13.45
CA GLU A 81 -22.14 -6.17 -13.28
C GLU A 81 -21.45 -6.98 -12.15
N PRO A 82 -21.98 -7.01 -10.91
CA PRO A 82 -21.35 -7.65 -9.74
C PRO A 82 -20.94 -9.11 -9.94
N GLU A 83 -21.63 -9.81 -10.83
CA GLU A 83 -21.37 -11.20 -11.17
C GLU A 83 -20.01 -11.40 -11.85
N SER A 84 -19.46 -10.37 -12.49
CA SER A 84 -18.17 -10.38 -13.22
C SER A 84 -16.92 -10.23 -12.35
N TYR A 85 -17.09 -9.94 -11.05
CA TYR A 85 -15.99 -9.69 -10.12
C TYR A 85 -15.85 -10.80 -9.10
N ASP A 86 -14.63 -11.20 -8.73
CA ASP A 86 -14.42 -12.20 -7.68
C ASP A 86 -14.54 -11.61 -6.26
N ALA A 87 -14.28 -10.32 -6.06
CA ALA A 87 -14.39 -9.65 -4.76
C ALA A 87 -14.89 -8.20 -4.87
N LEU A 88 -15.44 -7.69 -3.77
CA LEU A 88 -15.80 -6.30 -3.56
C LEU A 88 -14.87 -5.67 -2.52
N ILE A 89 -14.38 -4.47 -2.79
CA ILE A 89 -13.56 -3.68 -1.89
C ILE A 89 -14.25 -2.34 -1.66
N ILE A 90 -14.39 -1.95 -0.40
CA ILE A 90 -14.95 -0.66 0.00
C ILE A 90 -13.94 0.00 0.96
N PRO A 91 -13.12 0.94 0.46
CA PRO A 91 -12.27 1.78 1.30
C PRO A 91 -13.08 2.52 2.37
N GLY A 92 -12.43 2.97 3.44
CA GLY A 92 -12.99 3.91 4.39
C GLY A 92 -12.86 5.36 3.93
N GLY A 93 -12.87 6.29 4.89
CA GLY A 93 -12.98 7.72 4.62
C GLY A 93 -14.43 8.21 4.70
N ARG A 94 -14.67 9.46 4.34
CA ARG A 94 -15.96 10.14 4.53
C ARG A 94 -16.99 9.83 3.44
N PHE A 95 -16.53 9.42 2.26
CA PHE A 95 -17.42 9.15 1.12
C PHE A 95 -18.49 8.09 1.44
N VAL A 96 -18.22 7.19 2.38
CA VAL A 96 -19.15 6.13 2.81
C VAL A 96 -20.44 6.69 3.40
N GLU A 97 -20.43 7.89 3.97
CA GLU A 97 -21.63 8.58 4.45
C GLU A 97 -22.60 8.81 3.29
N PHE A 98 -22.09 9.37 2.19
CA PHE A 98 -22.85 9.62 0.97
C PHE A 98 -23.28 8.32 0.29
N LEU A 99 -22.41 7.31 0.24
CA LEU A 99 -22.72 6.03 -0.42
C LEU A 99 -23.69 5.14 0.35
N SER A 100 -23.78 5.30 1.68
CA SER A 100 -24.64 4.47 2.52
C SER A 100 -26.14 4.64 2.23
N VAL A 101 -26.52 5.69 1.49
CA VAL A 101 -27.91 5.97 1.09
C VAL A 101 -28.14 5.80 -0.42
N ASP A 102 -27.15 5.32 -1.18
CA ASP A 102 -27.28 5.07 -2.62
C ASP A 102 -27.84 3.65 -2.88
N ASP A 103 -29.05 3.58 -3.43
CA ASP A 103 -29.74 2.31 -3.68
C ASP A 103 -28.97 1.35 -4.60
N LYS A 104 -28.24 1.88 -5.59
CA LYS A 104 -27.45 1.04 -6.51
C LYS A 104 -26.21 0.49 -5.81
N VAL A 105 -25.52 1.30 -5.00
CA VAL A 105 -24.42 0.82 -4.16
C VAL A 105 -24.91 -0.28 -3.23
N LEU A 106 -25.97 -0.05 -2.47
CA LEU A 106 -26.52 -1.06 -1.54
C LEU A 106 -26.95 -2.34 -2.26
N SER A 107 -27.53 -2.23 -3.47
CA SER A 107 -27.88 -3.36 -4.31
C SER A 107 -26.65 -4.16 -4.74
N ILE A 108 -25.57 -3.49 -5.18
CA ILE A 108 -24.30 -4.14 -5.51
C ILE A 108 -23.75 -4.89 -4.30
N VAL A 109 -23.66 -4.26 -3.13
CA VAL A 109 -23.11 -4.91 -1.92
C VAL A 109 -23.93 -6.15 -1.54
N LYS A 110 -25.26 -6.08 -1.61
CA LYS A 110 -26.15 -7.23 -1.35
C LYS A 110 -25.91 -8.37 -2.34
N LYS A 111 -25.75 -8.08 -3.63
CA LYS A 111 -25.43 -9.10 -4.65
C LYS A 111 -24.12 -9.83 -4.37
N PHE A 112 -23.06 -9.13 -3.96
CA PHE A 112 -21.81 -9.77 -3.54
C PHE A 112 -22.02 -10.67 -2.31
N ALA A 113 -22.84 -10.23 -1.35
CA ALA A 113 -23.13 -10.99 -0.14
C ALA A 113 -23.93 -12.27 -0.45
N GLU A 114 -24.97 -12.16 -1.28
CA GLU A 114 -25.80 -13.27 -1.75
C GLU A 114 -24.99 -14.32 -2.52
N ALA A 115 -24.02 -13.87 -3.33
CA ALA A 115 -23.10 -14.73 -4.06
C ALA A 115 -22.02 -15.37 -3.18
N GLY A 116 -21.91 -15.00 -1.90
CA GLY A 116 -20.87 -15.48 -0.99
C GLY A 116 -19.46 -15.01 -1.36
N LYS A 117 -19.34 -13.99 -2.21
CA LYS A 117 -18.06 -13.43 -2.65
C LYS A 117 -17.44 -12.57 -1.55
N PRO A 118 -16.10 -12.51 -1.42
CA PRO A 118 -15.44 -11.67 -0.44
C PRO A 118 -15.85 -10.20 -0.55
N ILE A 119 -16.20 -9.60 0.58
CA ILE A 119 -16.47 -8.17 0.73
C ILE A 119 -15.46 -7.63 1.74
N ALA A 120 -14.51 -6.84 1.26
CA ALA A 120 -13.43 -6.29 2.04
C ALA A 120 -13.72 -4.83 2.42
N THR A 121 -13.81 -4.59 3.73
CA THR A 121 -14.19 -3.32 4.35
C THR A 121 -13.10 -2.86 5.31
N SER A 122 -12.98 -1.56 5.49
CA SER A 122 -11.95 -0.92 6.30
C SER A 122 -12.49 0.39 6.87
N CYS A 123 -12.07 0.73 8.09
CA CYS A 123 -12.31 2.02 8.73
C CYS A 123 -13.81 2.36 8.87
N HIS A 124 -14.40 3.17 7.99
CA HIS A 124 -15.81 3.59 8.08
C HIS A 124 -16.76 2.81 7.16
N SER A 125 -16.26 1.95 6.26
CA SER A 125 -17.11 1.31 5.24
C SER A 125 -18.10 0.27 5.77
N GLN A 126 -17.98 -0.11 7.04
CA GLN A 126 -18.99 -0.91 7.74
C GLN A 126 -20.34 -0.17 7.84
N LEU A 127 -20.37 1.16 7.65
CA LEU A 127 -21.61 1.92 7.50
C LEU A 127 -22.45 1.41 6.32
N ILE A 128 -21.80 1.06 5.21
CA ILE A 128 -22.48 0.51 4.01
C ILE A 128 -23.02 -0.90 4.30
N LEU A 129 -22.28 -1.73 5.04
CA LEU A 129 -22.77 -3.05 5.46
C LEU A 129 -23.99 -2.93 6.40
N ALA A 130 -23.97 -1.96 7.31
CA ALA A 130 -25.09 -1.67 8.19
C ALA A 130 -26.33 -1.23 7.39
N ALA A 131 -26.17 -0.26 6.48
CA ALA A 131 -27.25 0.21 5.61
C ALA A 131 -27.80 -0.89 4.69
N ALA A 132 -26.94 -1.80 4.24
CA ALA A 132 -27.34 -2.97 3.45
C ALA A 132 -28.03 -4.07 4.28
N GLY A 133 -28.04 -3.96 5.62
CA GLY A 133 -28.63 -4.96 6.52
C GLY A 133 -27.81 -6.24 6.65
N LEU A 134 -26.51 -6.18 6.37
CA LEU A 134 -25.62 -7.35 6.27
C LEU A 134 -24.86 -7.68 7.56
N LEU A 135 -25.01 -6.86 8.62
CA LEU A 135 -24.26 -7.04 9.86
C LEU A 135 -24.94 -7.98 10.88
N LYS A 136 -26.20 -8.36 10.70
CA LYS A 136 -26.93 -9.16 11.70
C LYS A 136 -26.24 -10.49 11.97
N GLY A 137 -25.78 -10.67 13.22
CA GLY A 137 -25.07 -11.87 13.67
C GLY A 137 -23.63 -11.99 13.16
N LYS A 138 -23.13 -11.00 12.41
CA LYS A 138 -21.77 -10.97 11.88
C LYS A 138 -20.81 -10.31 12.85
N LYS A 139 -19.64 -10.91 13.01
CA LYS A 139 -18.53 -10.34 13.76
C LYS A 139 -17.72 -9.43 12.85
N CYS A 140 -17.52 -8.17 13.26
CA CYS A 140 -16.80 -7.17 12.47
C CYS A 140 -15.93 -6.27 13.36
N THR A 141 -14.81 -5.82 12.80
CA THR A 141 -14.07 -4.66 13.31
C THR A 141 -14.22 -3.49 12.33
N ALA A 142 -13.86 -2.30 12.76
CA ALA A 142 -13.94 -1.05 12.00
C ALA A 142 -13.16 0.02 12.75
N PHE A 143 -13.14 1.25 12.24
CA PHE A 143 -12.70 2.39 13.02
C PHE A 143 -13.58 2.53 14.29
N GLY A 144 -12.98 2.94 15.41
CA GLY A 144 -13.63 2.83 16.74
C GLY A 144 -14.99 3.51 16.86
N SER A 145 -15.24 4.60 16.12
CA SER A 145 -16.53 5.30 16.10
C SER A 145 -17.67 4.48 15.49
N MET A 146 -17.35 3.42 14.74
CA MET A 146 -18.33 2.56 14.08
C MET A 146 -18.90 1.47 15.00
N LYS A 147 -18.35 1.28 16.20
CA LYS A 147 -18.84 0.29 17.17
C LYS A 147 -20.36 0.39 17.41
N PRO A 148 -20.94 1.57 17.74
CA PRO A 148 -22.38 1.68 17.95
C PRO A 148 -23.19 1.32 16.69
N VAL A 149 -22.70 1.68 15.50
CA VAL A 149 -23.37 1.37 14.22
C VAL A 149 -23.42 -0.14 14.01
N ILE A 150 -22.31 -0.84 14.26
CA ILE A 150 -22.23 -2.30 14.13
C ILE A 150 -23.18 -2.98 15.11
N GLU A 151 -23.15 -2.58 16.38
CA GLU A 151 -23.99 -3.18 17.43
C GLU A 151 -25.49 -2.91 17.18
N MET A 152 -25.87 -1.68 16.80
CA MET A 152 -27.27 -1.34 16.47
C MET A 152 -27.79 -2.07 15.23
N ALA A 153 -26.92 -2.36 14.26
CA ALA A 153 -27.26 -3.19 13.10
C ALA A 153 -27.32 -4.70 13.41
N GLY A 154 -27.14 -5.09 14.69
CA GLY A 154 -27.19 -6.47 15.15
C GLY A 154 -25.90 -7.26 14.93
N GLY A 155 -24.79 -6.59 14.61
CA GLY A 155 -23.46 -7.18 14.52
C GLY A 155 -22.78 -7.32 15.88
N VAL A 156 -21.69 -8.07 15.88
CA VAL A 156 -20.83 -8.31 17.05
C VAL A 156 -19.54 -7.53 16.86
N TRP A 157 -19.36 -6.48 17.66
CA TRP A 157 -18.12 -5.72 17.68
C TRP A 157 -16.93 -6.60 18.07
N TRP A 158 -15.86 -6.52 17.31
CA TRP A 158 -14.59 -7.15 17.63
C TRP A 158 -13.45 -6.15 17.58
N GLU A 159 -12.62 -6.21 18.61
CA GLU A 159 -11.42 -5.42 18.74
C GLU A 159 -10.24 -6.37 18.95
N GLN A 160 -9.12 -6.03 18.32
CA GLN A 160 -7.89 -6.79 18.51
C GLN A 160 -7.41 -6.63 19.97
N PRO A 161 -7.20 -7.73 20.71
CA PRO A 161 -6.69 -7.64 22.07
C PRO A 161 -5.26 -7.10 22.10
N GLY A 162 -4.93 -6.32 23.13
CA GLY A 162 -3.56 -5.91 23.44
C GLY A 162 -3.02 -4.74 22.62
N ILE A 163 -3.88 -3.98 21.93
CA ILE A 163 -3.45 -2.73 21.29
C ILE A 163 -3.07 -1.71 22.39
N THR A 164 -1.81 -1.30 22.40
CA THR A 164 -1.27 -0.23 23.28
C THR A 164 -0.68 0.93 22.48
N SER A 165 -0.45 0.73 21.20
CA SER A 165 0.08 1.71 20.25
C SER A 165 -0.37 1.37 18.82
N VAL A 166 -0.18 2.31 17.88
CA VAL A 166 -0.45 2.08 16.45
C VAL A 166 0.40 0.94 15.87
N LEU A 167 1.57 0.62 16.46
CA LEU A 167 2.40 -0.52 16.07
C LEU A 167 1.70 -1.86 16.28
N ASP A 168 0.81 -1.94 17.26
CA ASP A 168 0.14 -3.19 17.61
C ASP A 168 -0.99 -3.50 16.63
N ILE A 169 -1.51 -2.48 15.93
CA ILE A 169 -2.65 -2.60 15.01
C ILE A 169 -2.21 -3.37 13.75
N THR A 170 -2.55 -4.65 13.73
CA THR A 170 -2.10 -5.57 12.68
C THR A 170 -3.18 -6.51 12.22
N ALA A 171 -4.22 -6.75 13.01
CA ALA A 171 -5.18 -7.79 12.72
C ALA A 171 -6.23 -7.35 11.68
N CYS A 172 -6.66 -8.32 10.88
CA CYS A 172 -7.86 -8.27 10.06
C CYS A 172 -8.79 -9.41 10.49
N LEU A 173 -10.10 -9.15 10.52
CA LEU A 173 -11.11 -10.13 10.85
C LEU A 173 -11.87 -10.57 9.61
N LYS A 174 -11.98 -11.89 9.42
CA LYS A 174 -12.87 -12.50 8.44
C LYS A 174 -13.98 -13.28 9.14
N ASP A 175 -15.24 -12.96 8.83
CA ASP A 175 -16.43 -13.72 9.24
C ASP A 175 -17.27 -14.09 8.02
N GLY A 176 -17.17 -15.37 7.62
CA GLY A 176 -17.71 -15.84 6.34
C GLY A 176 -17.01 -15.15 5.17
N ASN A 177 -17.78 -14.40 4.38
CA ASN A 177 -17.28 -13.62 3.26
C ASN A 177 -17.01 -12.13 3.58
N ILE A 178 -17.29 -11.67 4.81
CA ILE A 178 -16.97 -10.30 5.22
C ILE A 178 -15.55 -10.26 5.78
N ILE A 179 -14.72 -9.41 5.19
CA ILE A 179 -13.36 -9.09 5.63
C ILE A 179 -13.39 -7.66 6.17
N SER A 180 -12.89 -7.44 7.37
CA SER A 180 -12.95 -6.16 8.06
C SER A 180 -11.65 -5.82 8.77
N SER A 181 -11.20 -4.58 8.65
CA SER A 181 -10.05 -4.02 9.36
C SER A 181 -10.41 -2.66 10.00
N ILE A 182 -9.62 -2.26 11.00
CA ILE A 182 -9.78 -0.97 11.68
C ILE A 182 -9.43 0.24 10.79
N GLY A 183 -8.62 0.04 9.74
CA GLY A 183 -8.08 1.08 8.87
C GLY A 183 -6.75 0.68 8.25
N TRP A 184 -6.11 1.64 7.59
CA TRP A 184 -4.85 1.46 6.86
C TRP A 184 -3.65 0.88 7.64
N PRO A 185 -3.50 1.00 8.99
CA PRO A 185 -2.39 0.37 9.69
C PRO A 185 -2.38 -1.17 9.58
N ALA A 186 -3.55 -1.78 9.37
CA ALA A 186 -3.73 -3.23 9.27
C ALA A 186 -3.63 -3.77 7.83
N HIS A 187 -3.24 -2.94 6.84
CA HIS A 187 -3.25 -3.34 5.42
C HIS A 187 -2.44 -4.59 5.10
N GLY A 188 -1.34 -4.88 5.81
CA GLY A 188 -0.57 -6.10 5.60
C GLY A 188 -1.44 -7.36 5.74
N GLU A 189 -2.11 -7.53 6.89
CA GLU A 189 -2.99 -8.68 7.12
C GLU A 189 -4.29 -8.59 6.33
N TYR A 190 -4.85 -7.40 6.16
CA TYR A 190 -6.06 -7.19 5.34
C TYR A 190 -5.87 -7.69 3.90
N LEU A 191 -4.74 -7.34 3.26
CA LEU A 191 -4.42 -7.79 1.90
C LEU A 191 -4.15 -9.29 1.87
N ARG A 192 -3.46 -9.83 2.87
CA ARG A 192 -3.22 -11.28 2.99
C ARG A 192 -4.53 -12.05 3.04
N VAL A 193 -5.45 -11.66 3.93
CA VAL A 193 -6.77 -12.27 4.07
C VAL A 193 -7.61 -12.10 2.80
N LEU A 194 -7.51 -10.97 2.11
CA LEU A 194 -8.18 -10.74 0.83
C LEU A 194 -7.65 -11.68 -0.27
N PHE A 195 -6.33 -11.80 -0.42
CA PHE A 195 -5.72 -12.74 -1.36
C PHE A 195 -6.13 -14.19 -1.07
N GLU A 196 -6.08 -14.64 0.19
CA GLU A 196 -6.54 -15.98 0.58
C GLU A 196 -8.03 -16.18 0.27
N SER A 197 -8.84 -15.14 0.44
CA SER A 197 -10.28 -15.18 0.12
C SER A 197 -10.57 -15.20 -1.38
N LEU A 198 -9.64 -14.72 -2.20
CA LEU A 198 -9.63 -14.87 -3.66
C LEU A 198 -9.07 -16.23 -4.12
N GLY A 199 -8.65 -17.09 -3.17
CA GLY A 199 -8.08 -18.42 -3.47
C GLY A 199 -6.57 -18.39 -3.75
N ALA A 200 -5.85 -17.36 -3.31
CA ALA A 200 -4.41 -17.32 -3.47
C ALA A 200 -3.69 -18.36 -2.60
N LYS A 201 -2.68 -19.01 -3.19
CA LYS A 201 -1.65 -19.77 -2.49
C LYS A 201 -0.35 -18.99 -2.52
N PHE A 202 0.20 -18.73 -1.34
CA PHE A 202 1.49 -18.05 -1.17
C PHE A 202 2.63 -19.07 -1.26
N HIS A 203 3.66 -18.72 -2.01
CA HIS A 203 4.86 -19.54 -2.18
C HIS A 203 6.08 -18.75 -1.75
N SER A 204 6.97 -19.41 -1.00
CA SER A 204 8.27 -18.85 -0.67
C SER A 204 9.36 -19.91 -0.79
N ILE A 205 10.51 -19.52 -1.34
CA ILE A 205 11.70 -20.40 -1.45
C ILE A 205 12.40 -20.56 -0.09
N LYS A 206 12.14 -19.67 0.88
CA LYS A 206 12.71 -19.71 2.23
C LYS A 206 11.64 -19.44 3.28
N SER A 207 11.91 -19.85 4.52
CA SER A 207 10.93 -19.76 5.60
C SER A 207 10.56 -18.33 5.99
N ASN A 208 11.55 -17.45 6.12
CA ASN A 208 11.35 -16.06 6.54
C ASN A 208 12.11 -15.10 5.61
N ASN A 209 11.42 -14.05 5.16
CA ASN A 209 12.01 -12.90 4.46
C ASN A 209 12.05 -11.71 5.40
N SER A 210 13.19 -11.02 5.48
CA SER A 210 13.34 -9.77 6.23
C SER A 210 13.71 -8.62 5.30
N VAL A 211 12.97 -7.51 5.34
CA VAL A 211 13.20 -6.33 4.51
C VAL A 211 13.37 -5.10 5.37
N LEU A 212 14.43 -4.33 5.10
CA LEU A 212 14.70 -3.05 5.74
C LEU A 212 14.26 -1.90 4.82
N PHE A 213 13.41 -1.01 5.31
CA PHE A 213 13.12 0.27 4.69
C PHE A 213 13.97 1.34 5.34
N LEU A 214 14.77 2.02 4.52
CA LEU A 214 15.62 3.12 4.94
C LEU A 214 14.98 4.45 4.54
N CYS A 215 14.44 5.17 5.52
CA CYS A 215 13.67 6.39 5.30
C CYS A 215 14.12 7.53 6.23
N GLY A 216 13.56 8.70 6.01
CA GLY A 216 13.71 9.91 6.81
C GLY A 216 12.41 10.71 6.79
N ASP A 217 12.41 11.89 7.40
CA ASP A 217 11.27 12.80 7.27
C ASP A 217 11.08 13.22 5.81
N TYR A 218 9.82 13.39 5.44
CA TYR A 218 9.34 13.69 4.10
C TYR A 218 9.71 12.64 3.05
N VAL A 219 9.80 11.36 3.47
CA VAL A 219 9.75 10.23 2.55
C VAL A 219 8.43 10.21 1.80
N GLU A 220 8.43 9.82 0.52
CA GLU A 220 7.20 9.80 -0.28
C GLU A 220 6.18 8.80 0.30
N ASP A 221 4.93 9.25 0.43
CA ASP A 221 3.88 8.58 1.19
C ASP A 221 3.51 7.20 0.62
N TYR A 222 3.27 7.11 -0.69
CA TYR A 222 2.98 5.86 -1.38
C TYR A 222 4.22 4.99 -1.58
N GLU A 223 5.35 5.57 -1.97
CA GLU A 223 6.60 4.84 -2.21
C GLU A 223 7.12 4.16 -0.93
N MET A 224 6.72 4.68 0.23
CA MET A 224 6.94 4.03 1.51
C MET A 224 5.86 2.99 1.83
N ASN A 225 4.59 3.40 1.89
CA ASN A 225 3.55 2.58 2.52
C ASN A 225 3.12 1.39 1.64
N VAL A 226 2.86 1.59 0.35
CA VAL A 226 2.36 0.54 -0.55
C VAL A 226 3.31 -0.67 -0.59
N PRO A 227 4.63 -0.53 -0.86
CA PRO A 227 5.51 -1.69 -0.89
C PRO A 227 5.73 -2.30 0.50
N LEU A 228 5.73 -1.49 1.57
CA LEU A 228 5.79 -2.01 2.94
C LEU A 228 4.61 -2.94 3.24
N ARG A 229 3.38 -2.51 2.91
CA ARG A 229 2.17 -3.33 3.14
C ARG A 229 2.10 -4.54 2.23
N ALA A 230 2.56 -4.43 0.98
CA ALA A 230 2.66 -5.57 0.09
C ALA A 230 3.58 -6.67 0.65
N LEU A 231 4.76 -6.29 1.14
CA LEU A 231 5.72 -7.23 1.70
C LEU A 231 5.22 -7.84 3.01
N GLN A 232 4.54 -7.07 3.86
CA GLN A 232 3.84 -7.60 5.04
C GLN A 232 2.78 -8.64 4.64
N ALA A 233 1.97 -8.37 3.61
CA ALA A 233 0.95 -9.29 3.13
C ALA A 233 1.51 -10.62 2.62
N LEU A 234 2.73 -10.60 2.07
CA LEU A 234 3.49 -11.79 1.68
C LEU A 234 4.17 -12.52 2.85
N GLY A 235 4.00 -12.04 4.09
CA GLY A 235 4.58 -12.64 5.29
C GLY A 235 6.04 -12.23 5.57
N CYS A 236 6.53 -11.15 4.96
CA CYS A 236 7.86 -10.63 5.30
C CYS A 236 7.85 -9.96 6.68
N LYS A 237 8.93 -10.12 7.44
CA LYS A 237 9.29 -9.17 8.49
C LYS A 237 9.74 -7.89 7.80
N VAL A 238 9.08 -6.77 8.06
CA VAL A 238 9.45 -5.47 7.48
C VAL A 238 9.77 -4.50 8.60
N ASP A 239 10.99 -3.95 8.56
CA ASP A 239 11.40 -2.90 9.49
C ASP A 239 11.59 -1.57 8.77
N ALA A 240 11.12 -0.47 9.35
CA ALA A 240 11.36 0.90 8.91
C ALA A 240 12.27 1.62 9.92
N VAL A 241 13.35 2.24 9.42
CA VAL A 241 14.32 2.96 10.24
C VAL A 241 14.73 4.30 9.66
N THR A 242 15.14 5.20 10.53
CA THR A 242 15.70 6.52 10.21
C THR A 242 16.82 6.85 11.18
N PRO A 243 17.87 7.60 10.78
CA PRO A 243 18.97 7.96 11.67
C PRO A 243 18.61 8.80 12.89
N SER A 244 17.48 9.52 12.86
CA SER A 244 17.12 10.51 13.87
C SER A 244 16.05 10.06 14.85
N LYS A 245 15.51 8.83 14.72
CA LYS A 245 14.37 8.36 15.51
C LYS A 245 14.51 6.90 15.94
N LYS A 246 13.76 6.55 16.96
CA LYS A 246 13.69 5.24 17.62
C LYS A 246 12.37 4.55 17.29
N ARG A 247 12.32 3.26 17.61
CA ARG A 247 11.09 2.47 17.51
C ARG A 247 9.94 3.16 18.28
N GLY A 248 8.80 3.30 17.60
CA GLY A 248 7.59 3.93 18.13
C GLY A 248 7.47 5.42 17.84
N GLU A 249 8.53 6.09 17.40
CA GLU A 249 8.46 7.47 16.89
C GLU A 249 7.99 7.49 15.43
N THR A 250 7.57 8.65 14.94
CA THR A 250 7.01 8.80 13.59
C THR A 250 7.83 9.72 12.70
N CYS A 251 7.92 9.39 11.41
CA CYS A 251 8.29 10.30 10.33
C CYS A 251 7.05 10.90 9.68
N VAL A 252 7.14 12.18 9.35
CA VAL A 252 6.15 12.80 8.46
C VAL A 252 6.48 12.35 7.04
N THR A 253 5.50 11.95 6.22
CA THR A 253 5.72 11.66 4.80
C THR A 253 5.34 12.87 3.93
N ALA A 254 5.66 12.80 2.64
CA ALA A 254 5.33 13.81 1.66
C ALA A 254 4.52 13.21 0.50
N ILE A 255 3.51 13.95 0.07
CA ILE A 255 2.70 13.65 -1.11
C ILE A 255 3.27 14.43 -2.29
N HIS A 256 3.67 13.73 -3.35
CA HIS A 256 4.12 14.32 -4.60
C HIS A 256 3.12 14.03 -5.71
N ASP A 257 2.24 15.01 -5.96
CA ASP A 257 1.16 14.89 -6.94
C ASP A 257 1.31 15.89 -8.10
N ASP A 258 0.93 15.46 -9.30
CA ASP A 258 0.94 16.28 -10.51
C ASP A 258 -0.39 17.04 -10.64
N GLU A 259 -0.35 18.31 -10.25
CA GLU A 259 -1.47 19.24 -10.33
C GLU A 259 -1.37 20.19 -11.54
N GLY A 260 -0.65 19.77 -12.59
CA GLY A 260 -0.45 20.56 -13.82
C GLY A 260 0.64 21.63 -13.72
N GLY A 261 1.51 21.53 -12.72
CA GLY A 261 2.68 22.38 -12.54
C GLY A 261 3.86 21.99 -13.44
N GLN A 262 4.92 22.80 -13.44
CA GLN A 262 6.19 22.42 -14.09
C GLN A 262 6.93 21.30 -13.34
N VAL A 263 6.66 21.19 -12.03
CA VAL A 263 7.10 20.14 -11.13
C VAL A 263 5.91 19.75 -10.25
N CYS A 264 5.96 18.57 -9.64
CA CYS A 264 4.93 18.11 -8.73
C CYS A 264 4.73 19.07 -7.54
N SER A 265 3.51 19.13 -7.04
CA SER A 265 3.20 19.77 -5.76
C SER A 265 3.76 18.92 -4.60
N GLU A 266 4.03 19.54 -3.45
CA GLU A 266 4.36 18.83 -2.21
C GLU A 266 3.30 19.14 -1.17
N LYS A 267 2.64 18.09 -0.67
CA LYS A 267 1.70 18.16 0.46
C LYS A 267 2.20 17.27 1.60
N ARG A 268 1.73 17.53 2.81
CA ARG A 268 1.99 16.65 3.96
C ARG A 268 1.24 15.33 3.75
N GLY A 269 1.95 14.20 3.90
CA GLY A 269 1.35 12.87 3.93
C GLY A 269 1.05 12.37 5.35
N HIS A 270 0.85 11.05 5.47
CA HIS A 270 0.61 10.37 6.75
C HIS A 270 1.84 10.36 7.67
N ASN A 271 1.64 10.08 8.94
CA ASN A 271 2.73 9.67 9.82
C ASN A 271 3.12 8.22 9.54
N LEU A 272 4.38 8.02 9.16
CA LEU A 272 5.04 6.72 9.09
C LEU A 272 5.61 6.36 10.45
N LEU A 273 5.30 5.16 10.94
CA LEU A 273 5.80 4.66 12.22
C LEU A 273 7.14 3.93 12.06
N ILE A 274 8.12 4.29 12.90
CA ILE A 274 9.44 3.65 12.95
C ILE A 274 9.35 2.37 13.77
N THR A 275 9.79 1.24 13.22
CA THR A 275 9.55 -0.08 13.81
C THR A 275 10.79 -0.70 14.45
N ALA A 276 11.98 -0.17 14.15
CA ALA A 276 13.25 -0.61 14.70
C ALA A 276 14.16 0.58 15.04
N ASN A 277 15.10 0.39 15.97
CA ASN A 277 16.04 1.45 16.32
C ASN A 277 17.20 1.48 15.33
N TRP A 278 17.62 2.68 14.95
CA TRP A 278 18.75 2.90 14.05
C TRP A 278 20.03 2.16 14.44
N ASP A 279 20.35 2.13 15.74
CA ASP A 279 21.60 1.58 16.25
C ASP A 279 21.62 0.06 16.36
N ASP A 280 20.46 -0.58 16.26
CA ASP A 280 20.32 -2.04 16.36
C ASP A 280 20.39 -2.73 14.99
N ILE A 281 20.50 -1.97 13.89
CA ILE A 281 20.43 -2.52 12.53
C ILE A 281 21.74 -3.20 12.14
N SER A 282 21.63 -4.50 11.82
CA SER A 282 22.66 -5.30 11.16
C SER A 282 22.18 -5.80 9.79
N VAL A 283 22.99 -5.61 8.75
CA VAL A 283 22.68 -6.09 7.39
C VAL A 283 22.55 -7.62 7.32
N SER A 284 23.14 -8.37 8.26
CA SER A 284 22.96 -9.83 8.32
C SER A 284 21.51 -10.26 8.49
N ASP A 285 20.70 -9.40 9.13
CA ASP A 285 19.36 -9.75 9.59
C ASP A 285 18.30 -9.51 8.51
N TYR A 286 18.71 -8.91 7.40
CA TYR A 286 17.86 -8.50 6.28
C TYR A 286 18.34 -9.13 4.97
N ASP A 287 17.38 -9.46 4.13
CA ASP A 287 17.59 -10.00 2.80
C ASP A 287 17.52 -8.93 1.72
N CYS A 288 16.88 -7.80 2.06
CA CYS A 288 16.71 -6.68 1.17
C CYS A 288 16.74 -5.35 1.93
N VAL A 289 17.27 -4.32 1.27
CA VAL A 289 17.02 -2.92 1.60
C VAL A 289 16.18 -2.25 0.51
N VAL A 290 15.15 -1.52 0.94
CA VAL A 290 14.33 -0.64 0.10
C VAL A 290 14.63 0.80 0.50
N VAL A 291 14.91 1.65 -0.49
CA VAL A 291 15.12 3.09 -0.32
C VAL A 291 14.01 3.83 -1.09
N PRO A 292 12.94 4.25 -0.40
CA PRO A 292 11.89 5.05 -1.01
C PRO A 292 12.38 6.46 -1.37
N GLY A 293 11.66 7.13 -2.26
CA GLY A 293 11.94 8.48 -2.71
C GLY A 293 11.36 9.56 -1.81
N GLY A 294 10.89 10.63 -2.44
CA GLY A 294 10.50 11.86 -1.77
C GLY A 294 11.72 12.69 -1.41
N ARG A 295 11.68 13.37 -0.26
CA ARG A 295 12.79 14.22 0.22
C ARG A 295 13.67 13.54 1.26
N SER A 296 13.24 12.42 1.81
CA SER A 296 14.02 11.57 2.72
C SER A 296 15.46 11.29 2.24
N PRO A 297 15.70 10.96 0.96
CA PRO A 297 17.05 10.72 0.44
C PRO A 297 18.00 11.92 0.57
N GLU A 298 17.50 13.17 0.55
CA GLU A 298 18.30 14.39 0.78
C GLU A 298 18.99 14.35 2.15
N LEU A 299 18.31 13.81 3.16
CA LEU A 299 18.84 13.66 4.52
C LEU A 299 19.78 12.45 4.62
N LEU A 300 19.39 11.33 4.02
CA LEU A 300 20.11 10.06 4.16
C LEU A 300 21.50 10.09 3.50
N VAL A 301 21.67 10.80 2.38
CA VAL A 301 22.98 10.91 1.70
C VAL A 301 24.02 11.62 2.54
N MET A 302 23.61 12.49 3.47
CA MET A 302 24.52 13.18 4.39
C MET A 302 24.94 12.30 5.57
N ASN A 303 24.29 11.15 5.77
CA ASN A 303 24.58 10.23 6.86
C ASN A 303 25.50 9.10 6.39
N GLN A 304 26.75 9.09 6.89
CA GLN A 304 27.74 8.08 6.51
C GLN A 304 27.32 6.64 6.83
N LYS A 305 26.58 6.41 7.92
CA LYS A 305 26.07 5.08 8.28
C LYS A 305 24.96 4.64 7.31
N ALA A 306 24.07 5.53 6.86
CA ALA A 306 23.07 5.20 5.85
C ALA A 306 23.71 4.80 4.52
N VAL A 307 24.68 5.57 4.03
CA VAL A 307 25.47 5.24 2.83
C VAL A 307 26.21 3.92 3.01
N GLY A 308 26.84 3.72 4.17
CA GLY A 308 27.57 2.50 4.52
C GLY A 308 26.67 1.25 4.56
N LEU A 309 25.47 1.35 5.13
CA LEU A 309 24.50 0.25 5.18
C LEU A 309 24.15 -0.22 3.76
N VAL A 310 23.74 0.71 2.88
CA VAL A 310 23.38 0.36 1.49
C VAL A 310 24.54 -0.30 0.76
N LYS A 311 25.77 0.17 0.99
CA LYS A 311 26.98 -0.45 0.44
C LYS A 311 27.20 -1.86 0.97
N GLU A 312 27.03 -2.08 2.27
CA GLU A 312 27.17 -3.39 2.91
C GLU A 312 26.11 -4.40 2.40
N PHE A 313 24.88 -3.96 2.11
CA PHE A 313 23.88 -4.80 1.45
C PHE A 313 24.39 -5.32 0.09
N ALA A 314 25.08 -4.49 -0.68
CA ALA A 314 25.65 -4.92 -1.97
C ALA A 314 26.84 -5.87 -1.79
N GLU A 315 27.72 -5.59 -0.83
CA GLU A 315 28.88 -6.44 -0.49
C GLU A 315 28.45 -7.83 -0.01
N LYS A 316 27.30 -7.94 0.67
CA LYS A 316 26.69 -9.19 1.11
C LYS A 316 25.76 -9.83 0.07
N ASP A 317 25.76 -9.34 -1.18
CA ASP A 317 24.94 -9.87 -2.28
C ASP A 317 23.44 -9.94 -1.93
N ARG A 318 22.94 -8.92 -1.22
CA ARG A 318 21.52 -8.77 -0.88
C ARG A 318 20.75 -8.01 -1.96
N VAL A 319 19.42 -8.09 -1.90
CA VAL A 319 18.55 -7.35 -2.83
C VAL A 319 18.53 -5.87 -2.44
N ILE A 320 18.67 -4.98 -3.42
CA ILE A 320 18.63 -3.53 -3.21
C ILE A 320 17.56 -2.97 -4.11
N ALA A 321 16.65 -2.19 -3.55
CA ALA A 321 15.58 -1.56 -4.30
C ALA A 321 15.55 -0.06 -4.03
N GLY A 322 15.45 0.76 -5.07
CA GLY A 322 15.30 2.21 -4.95
C GLY A 322 14.19 2.72 -5.86
N ILE A 323 13.46 3.73 -5.41
CA ILE A 323 12.37 4.33 -6.18
C ILE A 323 12.43 5.84 -6.05
N GLY A 324 12.09 6.56 -7.13
CA GLY A 324 12.13 8.01 -7.16
C GLY A 324 13.50 8.55 -6.77
N GLN A 325 13.51 9.50 -5.83
CA GLN A 325 14.71 10.11 -5.28
C GLN A 325 15.57 9.15 -4.44
N GLY A 326 15.08 7.95 -4.10
CA GLY A 326 15.85 6.93 -3.39
C GLY A 326 17.12 6.53 -4.13
N LEU A 327 17.13 6.71 -5.46
CA LEU A 327 18.32 6.56 -6.30
C LEU A 327 19.47 7.48 -5.91
N TRP A 328 19.21 8.61 -5.23
CA TRP A 328 20.26 9.50 -4.74
C TRP A 328 21.12 8.82 -3.68
N LEU A 329 20.51 8.05 -2.76
CA LEU A 329 21.27 7.28 -1.79
C LEU A 329 22.02 6.12 -2.44
N LEU A 330 21.39 5.46 -3.42
CA LEU A 330 22.06 4.39 -4.18
C LEU A 330 23.26 4.93 -4.97
N ALA A 331 23.15 6.15 -5.51
CA ALA A 331 24.24 6.89 -6.14
C ALA A 331 25.38 7.18 -5.16
N ALA A 332 25.06 7.74 -3.99
CA ALA A 332 26.04 8.05 -2.95
C ALA A 332 26.76 6.79 -2.44
N ALA A 333 26.07 5.65 -2.35
CA ALA A 333 26.64 4.36 -1.98
C ALA A 333 27.41 3.67 -3.13
N GLY A 334 27.41 4.24 -4.34
CA GLY A 334 28.10 3.70 -5.52
C GLY A 334 27.43 2.48 -6.15
N ILE A 335 26.20 2.16 -5.75
CA ILE A 335 25.47 0.96 -6.19
C ILE A 335 25.11 1.00 -7.67
N ILE A 336 24.80 2.20 -8.18
CA ILE A 336 24.30 2.36 -9.56
C ILE A 336 25.41 2.44 -10.60
N LYS A 337 26.69 2.45 -10.20
CA LYS A 337 27.82 2.56 -11.12
C LYS A 337 27.87 1.35 -12.06
N GLY A 338 27.76 1.60 -13.36
CA GLY A 338 27.73 0.55 -14.40
C GLY A 338 26.39 -0.20 -14.51
N LYS A 339 25.39 0.16 -13.70
CA LYS A 339 24.07 -0.49 -13.65
C LYS A 339 23.04 0.22 -14.50
N LYS A 340 22.05 -0.53 -14.96
CA LYS A 340 20.84 0.01 -15.59
C LYS A 340 19.83 0.43 -14.52
N CYS A 341 19.25 1.62 -14.65
CA CYS A 341 18.29 2.15 -13.70
C CYS A 341 17.10 2.83 -14.42
N ALA A 342 15.90 2.64 -13.89
CA ALA A 342 14.75 3.51 -14.15
C ALA A 342 14.89 4.75 -13.26
N ALA A 343 14.56 5.93 -13.78
CA ALA A 343 14.69 7.18 -13.05
C ALA A 343 13.70 8.22 -13.59
N ASN A 344 13.07 8.97 -12.70
CA ASN A 344 12.35 10.19 -13.07
C ASN A 344 13.31 11.25 -13.62
N ASP A 345 12.76 12.29 -14.24
CA ASP A 345 13.55 13.28 -14.98
C ASP A 345 14.66 13.93 -14.14
N GLY A 346 14.39 14.23 -12.87
CA GLY A 346 15.40 14.75 -11.94
C GLY A 346 16.53 13.75 -11.68
N MET A 347 16.20 12.48 -11.48
CA MET A 347 17.18 11.44 -11.16
C MET A 347 17.97 10.92 -12.38
N LYS A 348 17.52 11.17 -13.62
CA LYS A 348 18.27 10.80 -14.83
C LYS A 348 19.68 11.40 -14.85
N VAL A 349 19.83 12.63 -14.35
CA VAL A 349 21.15 13.29 -14.25
C VAL A 349 22.02 12.60 -13.20
N MET A 350 21.47 12.32 -12.02
CA MET A 350 22.18 11.63 -10.94
C MET A 350 22.66 10.24 -11.35
N VAL A 351 21.84 9.48 -12.08
CA VAL A 351 22.21 8.18 -12.63
C VAL A 351 23.42 8.31 -13.56
N LYS A 352 23.39 9.25 -14.51
CA LYS A 352 24.49 9.47 -15.46
C LYS A 352 25.78 9.91 -14.76
N MET A 353 25.70 10.88 -13.84
CA MET A 353 26.86 11.40 -13.12
C MET A 353 27.54 10.35 -12.24
N SER A 354 26.78 9.38 -11.75
CA SER A 354 27.29 8.26 -10.94
C SER A 354 27.81 7.08 -11.78
N GLY A 355 27.81 7.22 -13.12
CA GLY A 355 28.26 6.19 -14.05
C GLY A 355 27.25 5.08 -14.32
N GLY A 356 25.97 5.28 -13.96
CA GLY A 356 24.87 4.40 -14.32
C GLY A 356 24.32 4.68 -15.71
N LYS A 357 23.42 3.81 -16.18
CA LYS A 357 22.72 3.94 -17.47
C LYS A 357 21.22 4.06 -17.22
N VAL A 358 20.62 5.16 -17.68
CA VAL A 358 19.17 5.32 -17.66
C VAL A 358 18.58 4.37 -18.70
N GLU A 359 17.60 3.57 -18.29
CA GLU A 359 16.82 2.69 -19.15
C GLU A 359 15.34 3.01 -18.97
N GLU A 360 14.63 3.18 -20.09
CA GLU A 360 13.19 3.40 -20.06
C GLU A 360 12.48 2.11 -19.60
N PRO A 361 11.68 2.17 -18.52
CA PRO A 361 11.06 0.98 -17.96
C PRO A 361 9.96 0.45 -18.89
N LYS A 362 10.11 -0.79 -19.38
CA LYS A 362 9.08 -1.44 -20.22
C LYS A 362 7.79 -1.76 -19.45
N ALA A 363 7.90 -1.93 -18.14
CA ALA A 363 6.81 -2.30 -17.25
C ALA A 363 6.91 -1.52 -15.94
N GLY A 364 7.19 -0.22 -15.97
CA GLY A 364 7.28 0.63 -14.76
C GLY A 364 8.58 0.51 -13.93
N CYS A 365 9.30 -0.61 -13.96
CA CYS A 365 10.59 -0.73 -13.26
C CYS A 365 11.71 -1.33 -14.14
N VAL A 366 12.96 -1.15 -13.71
CA VAL A 366 14.18 -1.73 -14.31
C VAL A 366 14.91 -2.53 -13.24
N TRP A 367 15.41 -3.71 -13.61
CA TRP A 367 16.26 -4.53 -12.75
C TRP A 367 17.58 -4.93 -13.43
N ASP A 368 18.66 -4.96 -12.66
CA ASP A 368 20.00 -5.34 -13.10
C ASP A 368 20.64 -6.24 -12.03
N GLY A 369 20.46 -7.55 -12.19
CA GLY A 369 20.79 -8.54 -11.16
C GLY A 369 19.85 -8.39 -9.95
N LYS A 370 20.42 -8.08 -8.78
CA LYS A 370 19.70 -7.89 -7.52
C LYS A 370 19.32 -6.43 -7.21
N LEU A 371 19.62 -5.51 -8.14
CA LEU A 371 19.18 -4.12 -8.07
C LEU A 371 17.84 -3.96 -8.77
N VAL A 372 16.85 -3.34 -8.11
CA VAL A 372 15.56 -2.93 -8.68
C VAL A 372 15.42 -1.42 -8.56
N THR A 373 15.00 -0.77 -9.63
CA THR A 373 14.77 0.68 -9.66
C THR A 373 13.44 1.02 -10.33
N ALA A 374 12.77 2.05 -9.82
CA ALA A 374 11.55 2.61 -10.41
C ALA A 374 11.60 4.14 -10.35
N ASP A 375 10.85 4.80 -11.23
CA ASP A 375 10.86 6.25 -11.40
C ASP A 375 9.92 7.00 -10.45
N GLY A 376 8.83 6.38 -10.01
CA GLY A 376 7.91 6.96 -9.02
C GLY A 376 6.76 6.02 -8.63
N TRP A 377 5.84 6.51 -7.78
CA TRP A 377 4.77 5.72 -7.17
C TRP A 377 3.83 5.01 -8.17
N HIS A 378 3.66 5.52 -9.41
CA HIS A 378 2.86 4.86 -10.45
C HIS A 378 3.43 3.49 -10.88
N ALA A 379 4.73 3.27 -10.67
CA ALA A 379 5.42 2.04 -11.00
C ALA A 379 5.44 0.98 -9.87
N LEU A 380 4.84 1.29 -8.72
CA LEU A 380 4.84 0.42 -7.54
C LEU A 380 4.35 -1.00 -7.80
N PRO A 381 3.29 -1.26 -8.60
CA PRO A 381 2.87 -2.63 -8.86
C PRO A 381 3.99 -3.51 -9.44
N SER A 382 4.72 -2.98 -10.42
CA SER A 382 5.82 -3.72 -11.04
C SER A 382 7.05 -3.78 -10.16
N PHE A 383 7.35 -2.69 -9.43
CA PHE A 383 8.42 -2.66 -8.44
C PHE A 383 8.23 -3.75 -7.37
N ILE A 384 7.02 -3.86 -6.82
CA ILE A 384 6.62 -4.88 -5.84
C ILE A 384 6.70 -6.28 -6.44
N CYS A 385 6.18 -6.47 -7.66
CA CYS A 385 6.22 -7.76 -8.35
C CYS A 385 7.66 -8.25 -8.54
N GLN A 386 8.54 -7.37 -9.01
CA GLN A 386 9.95 -7.71 -9.25
C GLN A 386 10.72 -7.92 -7.95
N LEU A 387 10.47 -7.09 -6.94
CA LEU A 387 11.08 -7.25 -5.61
C LEU A 387 10.70 -8.60 -4.99
N SER A 388 9.41 -8.96 -5.05
CA SER A 388 8.89 -10.24 -4.55
C SER A 388 9.58 -11.42 -5.25
N LYS A 389 9.74 -11.38 -6.58
CA LYS A 389 10.46 -12.42 -7.34
C LYS A 389 11.90 -12.59 -6.88
N LEU A 390 12.64 -11.49 -6.67
CA LEU A 390 14.03 -11.55 -6.20
C LEU A 390 14.16 -12.08 -4.77
N LEU A 391 13.13 -11.87 -3.95
CA LEU A 391 13.00 -12.44 -2.60
C LEU A 391 12.51 -13.90 -2.59
N GLY A 392 12.24 -14.48 -3.76
CA GLY A 392 11.70 -15.83 -3.89
C GLY A 392 10.27 -15.95 -3.39
N LEU A 393 9.49 -14.86 -3.46
CA LEU A 393 8.09 -14.76 -3.06
C LEU A 393 7.19 -14.70 -4.29
N SER A 394 6.10 -15.45 -4.26
CA SER A 394 5.04 -15.34 -5.27
C SER A 394 3.71 -15.78 -4.68
N LEU A 395 2.63 -15.45 -5.40
CA LEU A 395 1.31 -16.01 -5.15
C LEU A 395 0.71 -16.51 -6.46
N SER A 396 -0.17 -17.51 -6.35
CA SER A 396 -0.92 -18.06 -7.49
C SER A 396 -2.37 -18.28 -7.09
N PHE A 397 -3.30 -17.97 -7.99
CA PHE A 397 -4.71 -18.27 -7.80
C PHE A 397 -5.06 -19.63 -8.39
N GLU A 398 -5.96 -20.35 -7.72
CA GLU A 398 -6.56 -21.60 -8.23
C GLU A 398 -7.74 -21.38 -9.17
#